data_AF-A0AA86YEU9-F1
#
_entry.id   AF-A0AA86YEU9-F1
#
_cell.length_a   1.000
_cell.length_b   1.000
_cell.length_c   1.000
_cell.angle_alpha   90.00
_cell.angle_beta   90.00
_cell.angle_gamma   90.00
#
_symmetry.space_group_name_H-M   'P 1'
#
loop_
_entity.id
_entity.type
_entity.pdbx_description
1 polymer ?
#
loop_
_entity_poly.entity_id
_entity_poly.type
_entity_poly.pdbx_seq_one_letter_code
_entity_poly.pdbx_strand_id
1 'polypeptide(L)'
;MAITLKVYKDSPEHGEYMAARFPKDRHHYSCLNETFEYKGHRWRYEATSFDANGEYDLLWRPDGKEPDLMLTDISFRDHLAANAMNGILTNTAIIDELPDSHIEWVATIAYEMADAMLKARG
;
A
#
# COMPACT_ATOMS: atom_id res chain seq x y z
N MET A 1 -6.51 3.20 -4.77
CA MET A 1 -5.72 4.22 -5.49
C MET A 1 -5.09 5.16 -4.48
N ALA A 2 -3.77 5.10 -4.31
CA ALA A 2 -3.04 6.03 -3.45
C ALA A 2 -3.05 7.43 -4.07
N ILE A 3 -3.40 8.45 -3.28
CA ILE A 3 -3.38 9.84 -3.74
C ILE A 3 -1.97 10.37 -3.54
N THR A 4 -1.25 10.47 -4.65
CA THR A 4 0.13 10.97 -4.69
C THR A 4 0.19 12.35 -5.33
N LEU A 5 1.17 13.14 -4.90
CA LEU A 5 1.46 14.46 -5.43
C LEU A 5 2.96 14.55 -5.69
N LYS A 6 3.34 14.84 -6.93
CA LYS A 6 4.72 15.18 -7.31
C LYS A 6 4.90 16.69 -7.21
N VAL A 7 5.90 17.12 -6.45
CA VAL A 7 6.27 18.54 -6.37
C VAL A 7 7.64 18.71 -7.01
N TYR A 8 7.67 19.32 -8.19
CA TYR A 8 8.89 19.53 -8.96
C TYR A 8 9.69 20.71 -8.41
N LYS A 9 11.02 20.59 -8.46
CA LYS A 9 11.95 21.64 -8.02
C LYS A 9 11.71 22.99 -8.73
N ASP A 10 11.39 22.92 -10.02
CA ASP A 10 11.23 24.09 -10.88
C ASP A 10 9.76 24.53 -11.02
N SER A 11 8.86 23.95 -10.21
CA SER A 11 7.46 24.37 -10.19
C SER A 11 7.29 25.72 -9.48
N PRO A 12 6.35 26.57 -9.91
CA PRO A 12 6.09 27.84 -9.24
C PRO A 12 5.62 27.65 -7.79
N GLU A 13 5.02 26.50 -7.46
CA GLU A 13 4.54 26.15 -6.11
C GLU A 13 5.62 25.60 -5.18
N HIS A 14 6.85 25.37 -5.68
CA HIS A 14 7.95 24.79 -4.91
C HIS A 14 8.33 25.65 -3.69
N GLY A 15 8.28 26.98 -3.81
CA GLY A 15 8.58 27.90 -2.72
C GLY A 15 7.60 27.75 -1.55
N GLU A 16 6.30 27.66 -1.85
CA GLU A 16 5.25 27.45 -0.85
C GLU A 16 5.36 26.06 -0.21
N TYR A 17 5.67 25.04 -1.03
CA TYR A 17 5.92 23.69 -0.56
C TYR A 17 7.09 23.63 0.44
N MET A 18 8.22 24.28 0.13
CA MET A 18 9.39 24.29 1.03
C MET A 18 9.09 24.99 2.36
N ALA A 19 8.27 26.04 2.36
CA ALA A 19 7.83 26.71 3.58
C ALA A 19 6.92 25.81 4.43
N ALA A 20 6.03 25.03 3.80
CA ALA A 20 5.16 24.07 4.49
C ALA A 20 5.94 22.86 5.04
N ARG A 21 6.97 22.43 4.30
CA ARG A 21 7.87 21.33 4.68
C ARG A 21 8.81 21.69 5.84
N PHE A 22 9.35 22.90 5.84
CA PHE A 22 10.30 23.40 6.84
C PHE A 22 9.77 24.67 7.51
N PRO A 23 8.73 24.55 8.36
CA PRO A 23 8.23 25.70 9.10
C PRO A 23 9.32 26.26 10.03
N LYS A 24 9.44 27.58 10.04
CA LYS A 24 10.55 28.33 10.69
C LYS A 24 10.59 28.18 12.21
N ASP A 25 9.51 27.70 12.82
CA ASP A 25 9.30 27.53 14.26
C ASP A 25 9.72 26.14 14.78
N ARG A 26 10.05 25.20 13.88
CA ARG A 26 10.50 23.85 14.25
C ARG A 26 12.00 23.68 14.03
N HIS A 27 12.68 23.12 15.02
CA HIS A 27 14.05 22.60 14.88
C HIS A 27 14.02 21.32 14.00
N HIS A 28 14.14 21.47 12.68
CA HIS A 28 14.02 20.36 11.73
C HIS A 28 15.34 19.58 11.53
N TYR A 29 15.38 18.34 12.05
CA TYR A 29 16.32 17.29 11.61
C TYR A 29 15.64 15.91 11.62
N SER A 30 14.53 15.72 10.90
CA SER A 30 14.06 14.37 10.55
C SER A 30 13.00 14.44 9.45
N CYS A 31 13.40 14.10 8.23
CA CYS A 31 12.58 14.20 7.02
C CYS A 31 11.89 12.89 6.62
N LEU A 32 11.91 11.85 7.46
CA LEU A 32 11.51 10.52 7.00
C LEU A 32 10.15 10.04 7.56
N ASN A 33 9.66 10.57 8.68
CA ASN A 33 8.44 10.06 9.32
C ASN A 33 7.40 11.13 9.70
N GLU A 34 7.64 12.41 9.44
CA GLU A 34 6.72 13.48 9.82
C GLU A 34 5.70 13.78 8.71
N THR A 35 4.46 14.08 9.12
CA THR A 35 3.40 14.58 8.25
C THR A 35 3.29 16.10 8.34
N PHE A 36 2.94 16.78 7.26
CA PHE A 36 2.75 18.25 7.23
C PHE A 36 1.51 18.63 6.42
N GLU A 37 0.98 19.83 6.65
CA GLU A 37 -0.16 20.35 5.89
C GLU A 37 0.30 21.12 4.65
N TYR A 38 -0.29 20.82 3.51
CA TYR A 38 -0.04 21.51 2.25
C TYR A 38 -1.27 21.43 1.34
N LYS A 39 -1.65 22.55 0.72
CA LYS A 39 -2.86 22.67 -0.11
C LYS A 39 -4.13 22.12 0.57
N GLY A 40 -4.30 22.38 1.87
CA GLY A 40 -5.49 21.97 2.64
C GLY A 40 -5.57 20.48 2.98
N HIS A 41 -4.49 19.73 2.77
CA HIS A 41 -4.42 18.30 3.04
C HIS A 41 -3.18 17.96 3.87
N ARG A 42 -3.24 16.86 4.63
CA ARG A 42 -2.07 16.35 5.35
C ARG A 42 -1.30 15.39 4.45
N TRP A 43 0.00 15.60 4.29
CA TRP A 43 0.87 14.83 3.42
C TRP A 43 2.00 14.18 4.21
N ARG A 44 2.54 13.08 3.68
CA ARG A 44 3.75 12.39 4.14
C ARG A 44 4.66 12.12 2.95
N TYR A 45 5.96 12.00 3.20
CA TYR A 45 6.91 11.60 2.16
C TYR A 45 6.75 10.12 1.82
N GLU A 46 6.61 9.84 0.53
CA GLU A 46 6.76 8.49 -0.03
C GLU A 46 8.18 8.30 -0.54
N ALA A 47 8.73 9.33 -1.20
CA ALA A 47 10.13 9.42 -1.56
C ALA A 47 10.60 10.88 -1.56
N THR A 48 11.77 11.14 -0.96
CA THR A 48 12.46 12.44 -1.05
C THR A 48 13.72 12.27 -1.87
N SER A 49 13.88 13.02 -2.97
CA SER A 49 15.16 13.17 -3.70
C SER A 49 15.97 11.89 -3.99
N PHE A 50 15.31 10.73 -4.16
CA PHE A 50 15.92 9.44 -4.52
C PHE A 50 15.32 8.87 -5.82
N ASP A 51 14.87 9.71 -6.74
CA ASP A 51 14.80 9.29 -8.14
C ASP A 51 16.16 9.54 -8.84
N ALA A 52 16.42 8.85 -9.95
CA ALA A 52 17.72 8.89 -10.61
C ALA A 52 18.10 10.29 -11.17
N ASN A 53 17.18 11.26 -11.16
CA ASN A 53 17.36 12.59 -11.74
C ASN A 53 17.28 13.75 -10.71
N GLY A 54 16.75 13.53 -9.51
CA GLY A 54 16.65 14.52 -8.44
C GLY A 54 15.68 15.67 -8.70
N GLU A 55 14.63 15.45 -9.51
CA GLU A 55 13.81 16.55 -10.07
C GLU A 55 12.57 16.90 -9.23
N TYR A 56 12.04 15.95 -8.43
CA TYR A 56 10.84 16.17 -7.62
C TYR A 56 10.83 15.40 -6.30
N ASP A 57 10.00 15.86 -5.37
CA ASP A 57 9.60 15.10 -4.18
C ASP A 57 8.23 14.44 -4.41
N LEU A 58 8.10 13.18 -3.97
CA LEU A 58 6.83 12.42 -4.03
C LEU A 58 6.18 12.40 -2.65
N LEU A 59 4.99 13.00 -2.59
CA LEU A 59 4.15 13.06 -1.40
C LEU A 59 2.99 12.08 -1.55
N TRP A 60 2.64 11.41 -0.47
CA TRP A 60 1.43 10.62 -0.37
C TRP A 60 0.52 11.18 0.73
N ARG A 61 -0.78 11.05 0.56
CA ARG A 61 -1.77 11.60 1.48
C ARG A 61 -2.27 10.55 2.48
N PRO A 62 -2.01 10.66 3.80
CA PRO A 62 -2.47 9.68 4.78
C PRO A 62 -3.99 9.69 4.99
N ASP A 63 -4.65 10.83 4.78
CA ASP A 63 -6.11 10.97 4.95
C ASP A 63 -6.90 10.46 3.73
N GLY A 64 -6.25 10.29 2.58
CA GLY A 64 -6.81 9.66 1.39
C GLY A 64 -6.38 8.20 1.40
N LYS A 65 -7.10 7.36 2.15
CA LYS A 65 -6.99 5.89 2.27
C LYS A 65 -5.71 5.30 1.65
N GLU A 66 -4.84 4.79 2.54
CA GLU A 66 -3.56 4.11 2.30
C GLU A 66 -3.24 3.65 0.86
N PRO A 67 -1.96 3.61 0.45
CA PRO A 67 -1.50 2.46 -0.31
C PRO A 67 -1.53 1.26 0.65
N ASP A 68 -2.73 0.78 0.95
CA ASP A 68 -2.95 -0.57 1.43
C ASP A 68 -2.63 -1.39 0.20
N LEU A 69 -1.35 -1.72 0.01
CA LEU A 69 -0.91 -2.55 -1.10
C LEU A 69 -1.62 -3.89 -0.95
N MET A 70 -2.76 -3.99 -1.65
CA MET A 70 -3.52 -5.20 -1.92
C MET A 70 -4.22 -5.88 -0.73
N LEU A 71 -4.86 -5.15 0.21
CA LEU A 71 -5.70 -5.76 1.25
C LEU A 71 -7.15 -5.23 1.32
N THR A 72 -7.42 -4.01 0.83
CA THR A 72 -8.77 -3.43 0.78
C THR A 72 -9.53 -3.63 -0.53
N ASP A 73 -8.84 -3.97 -1.62
CA ASP A 73 -9.47 -4.37 -2.90
C ASP A 73 -9.69 -5.88 -3.03
N ILE A 74 -9.02 -6.68 -2.18
CA ILE A 74 -9.45 -8.05 -1.94
C ILE A 74 -10.60 -8.00 -0.96
N SER A 75 -11.72 -8.62 -1.34
CA SER A 75 -12.82 -8.83 -0.42
C SER A 75 -12.29 -9.58 0.81
N PHE A 76 -12.91 -9.39 1.98
CA PHE A 76 -12.55 -10.15 3.18
C PHE A 76 -12.57 -11.68 2.92
N ARG A 77 -13.38 -12.13 1.94
CA ARG A 77 -13.38 -13.48 1.39
C ARG A 77 -12.05 -13.86 0.73
N ASP A 78 -11.48 -13.00 -0.12
CA ASP A 78 -10.21 -13.25 -0.80
C ASP A 78 -9.03 -13.29 0.20
N HIS A 79 -9.08 -12.48 1.26
CA HIS A 79 -8.11 -12.57 2.36
C HIS A 79 -8.18 -13.93 3.10
N LEU A 80 -9.39 -14.42 3.37
CA LEU A 80 -9.58 -15.75 3.98
C LEU A 80 -9.12 -16.86 3.02
N ALA A 81 -9.41 -16.71 1.71
CA ALA A 81 -8.98 -17.66 0.69
C ALA A 81 -7.46 -17.71 0.54
N ALA A 82 -6.78 -16.56 0.52
CA ALA A 82 -5.31 -16.51 0.46
C ALA A 82 -4.66 -17.23 1.66
N ASN A 83 -5.21 -17.06 2.86
CA ASN A 83 -4.73 -17.77 4.05
C ASN A 83 -4.97 -19.29 3.97
N ALA A 84 -6.14 -19.71 3.47
CA ALA A 84 -6.45 -21.13 3.25
C ALA A 84 -5.52 -21.76 2.19
N MET A 85 -5.29 -21.06 1.08
CA MET A 85 -4.40 -21.46 0.00
C MET A 85 -2.96 -21.65 0.50
N ASN A 86 -2.45 -20.72 1.31
CA ASN A 86 -1.13 -20.87 1.94
C ASN A 86 -1.04 -22.16 2.77
N GLY A 87 -2.05 -22.47 3.57
CA GLY A 87 -2.11 -23.72 4.33
C GLY A 87 -2.08 -24.97 3.44
N ILE A 88 -2.87 -24.99 2.36
CA ILE A 88 -2.93 -26.12 1.41
C ILE A 88 -1.58 -26.33 0.72
N LEU A 89 -0.95 -25.25 0.24
CA LEU A 89 0.32 -25.32 -0.51
C LEU A 89 1.52 -25.73 0.35
N THR A 90 1.44 -25.62 1.68
CA THR A 90 2.49 -26.15 2.56
C THR A 90 2.50 -27.68 2.66
N ASN A 91 1.48 -28.37 2.11
CA ASN A 91 1.48 -29.81 2.04
C ASN A 91 2.43 -30.31 0.95
N THR A 92 3.52 -30.96 1.36
CA THR A 92 4.56 -31.47 0.47
C THR A 92 4.05 -32.48 -0.55
N ALA A 93 2.92 -33.15 -0.30
CA ALA A 93 2.29 -34.06 -1.26
C ALA A 93 1.69 -33.34 -2.49
N ILE A 94 1.51 -32.01 -2.43
CA ILE A 94 0.96 -31.18 -3.52
C ILE A 94 2.09 -30.55 -4.36
N ILE A 95 3.27 -30.32 -3.77
CA ILE A 95 4.36 -29.56 -4.39
C ILE A 95 5.04 -30.31 -5.55
N ASP A 96 5.09 -31.65 -5.50
CA ASP A 96 5.88 -32.44 -6.44
C ASP A 96 5.27 -32.50 -7.87
N GLU A 97 3.97 -32.24 -8.01
CA GLU A 97 3.26 -32.21 -9.29
C GLU A 97 2.14 -31.16 -9.22
N LEU A 98 2.44 -29.89 -9.50
CA LEU A 98 1.46 -28.80 -9.66
C LEU A 98 1.12 -28.57 -11.15
N PRO A 99 0.41 -29.49 -11.83
CA PRO A 99 -0.25 -29.18 -13.09
C PRO A 99 -1.34 -28.13 -12.85
N ASP A 100 -1.75 -27.46 -13.92
CA ASP A 100 -2.78 -26.41 -13.89
C ASP A 100 -4.08 -26.86 -13.20
N SER A 101 -4.45 -28.15 -13.32
CA SER A 101 -5.63 -28.73 -12.65
C SER A 101 -5.53 -28.73 -11.12
N HIS A 102 -4.33 -28.83 -10.54
CA HIS A 102 -4.14 -28.72 -9.09
C HIS A 102 -4.22 -27.26 -8.64
N ILE A 103 -3.76 -26.30 -9.46
CA ILE A 103 -3.86 -24.86 -9.14
C ILE A 103 -5.33 -24.43 -9.07
N GLU A 104 -6.15 -24.82 -10.05
CA GLU A 104 -7.59 -24.53 -10.06
C GLU A 104 -8.32 -25.18 -8.87
N TRP A 105 -7.96 -26.43 -8.53
CA TRP A 105 -8.51 -27.12 -7.38
C TRP A 105 -8.16 -26.42 -6.06
N VAL A 106 -6.89 -26.05 -5.86
CA VAL A 106 -6.44 -25.33 -4.65
C VAL A 106 -7.18 -23.99 -4.52
N ALA A 107 -7.31 -23.24 -5.61
CA ALA A 107 -8.05 -21.98 -5.61
C ALA A 107 -9.53 -22.18 -5.22
N THR A 108 -10.17 -23.21 -5.76
CA THR A 108 -11.57 -23.54 -5.47
C THR A 108 -11.77 -23.86 -3.98
N ILE A 109 -10.97 -24.76 -3.42
CA ILE A 109 -11.06 -25.15 -2.01
C ILE A 109 -10.79 -23.96 -1.09
N ALA A 110 -9.84 -23.10 -1.43
CA ALA A 110 -9.54 -21.89 -0.66
C ALA A 110 -10.75 -20.94 -0.56
N TYR A 111 -11.48 -20.74 -1.66
CA TYR A 111 -12.70 -19.92 -1.66
C TYR A 111 -13.86 -20.57 -0.91
N GLU A 112 -14.03 -21.90 -0.99
CA GLU A 112 -15.03 -22.62 -0.20
C GLU A 112 -14.77 -22.50 1.31
N MET A 113 -13.51 -22.60 1.72
CA MET A 113 -13.11 -22.38 3.12
C MET A 113 -13.40 -20.95 3.56
N ALA A 114 -13.11 -19.96 2.72
CA ALA A 114 -13.46 -18.56 3.00
C ALA A 114 -14.97 -18.38 3.19
N ASP A 115 -15.79 -18.95 2.30
CA ASP A 115 -17.25 -18.88 2.40
C ASP A 115 -17.79 -19.57 3.66
N ALA A 116 -17.22 -20.71 4.05
CA ALA A 116 -17.56 -21.40 5.29
C ALA A 116 -17.23 -20.55 6.54
N MET A 117 -16.07 -19.87 6.54
CA MET A 117 -15.66 -18.98 7.62
C MET A 117 -16.56 -17.74 7.73
N LEU A 118 -16.98 -17.17 6.59
CA LEU A 118 -17.94 -16.07 6.56
C LEU A 118 -19.29 -16.50 7.11
N LYS A 119 -19.80 -17.66 6.67
CA LYS A 119 -21.08 -18.22 7.15
C LYS A 119 -21.06 -18.55 8.65
N ALA A 120 -19.93 -18.99 9.18
CA ALA A 120 -19.77 -19.25 10.61
C ALA A 120 -19.80 -17.96 11.46
N ARG A 121 -19.61 -16.80 10.84
CA ARG A 121 -19.52 -15.50 11.52
C ARG A 121 -20.88 -14.83 11.79
N GLY A 122 -21.95 -15.26 11.11
CA GLY A 122 -23.31 -14.74 11.29
C GLY A 122 -24.10 -14.63 9.99
#